data_AF-A0A498KED8-F1
#
_entry.id   AF-A0A498KED8-F1
#
_cell.length_a   1.000
_cell.length_b   1.000
_cell.length_c   1.000
_cell.angle_alpha   90.00
_cell.angle_beta   90.00
_cell.angle_gamma   90.00
#
_symmetry.space_group_name_H-M   'P 1'
#
loop_
_entity.id
_entity.type
_entity.pdbx_description
1 polymer ?
#
loop_
_entity_poly.entity_id
_entity_poly.type
_entity_poly.pdbx_seq_one_letter_code
_entity_poly.pdbx_strand_id
1 'polypeptide(L)'
;MDHPKHSSLGLHLTFLSLLLACVVYLCIWLSSSSLINPLFPFQKHDVDCTAQTPIAAVTTTTEFNVVEDELETILAKASMDNKSVIIAVINKAYAVQDVKADTTMLDLFIESFWQGEGTRTLVDHLVLVAVDQIAYDRCMFLRLNCYRLETDGVDFGGEKIYMSEDFIKMMWRRTWLLLEVLKRGYSFVFTVRV
;
A
#
# COMPACT_ATOMS: atom_id res chain seq x y z
N MET A 1 -45.17 -7.45 68.17
CA MET A 1 -45.01 -8.64 67.31
C MET A 1 -44.56 -8.13 65.97
N ASP A 2 -43.25 -8.16 65.77
CA ASP A 2 -42.53 -7.49 64.69
C ASP A 2 -42.31 -8.46 63.51
N HIS A 3 -42.57 -7.97 62.30
CA HIS A 3 -42.25 -8.66 61.05
C HIS A 3 -40.80 -8.34 60.63
N PRO A 4 -39.98 -9.32 60.22
CA PRO A 4 -38.60 -9.05 59.81
C PRO A 4 -38.54 -8.58 58.34
N LYS A 5 -37.99 -7.37 58.15
CA LYS A 5 -37.53 -6.83 56.86
C LYS A 5 -36.18 -7.49 56.50
N HIS A 6 -36.17 -8.57 55.72
CA HIS A 6 -34.90 -9.19 55.30
C HIS A 6 -34.77 -9.56 53.81
N SER A 7 -35.68 -9.10 52.95
CA SER A 7 -35.65 -9.45 51.51
C SER A 7 -35.19 -8.31 50.57
N SER A 8 -35.27 -7.05 51.00
CA SER A 8 -34.91 -5.90 50.14
C SER A 8 -33.40 -5.66 50.01
N LEU A 9 -32.62 -5.88 51.08
CA LEU A 9 -31.20 -5.52 51.12
C LEU A 9 -30.34 -6.38 50.17
N GLY A 10 -30.64 -7.68 50.08
CA GLY A 10 -29.92 -8.61 49.21
C GLY A 10 -30.14 -8.34 47.72
N LEU A 11 -31.35 -7.91 47.34
CA LEU A 11 -31.69 -7.57 45.96
C LEU A 11 -30.97 -6.29 45.50
N HIS A 12 -30.88 -5.27 46.35
CA HIS A 12 -30.11 -4.06 46.04
C HIS A 12 -28.61 -4.35 45.90
N LEU A 13 -28.07 -5.28 46.70
CA LEU A 13 -26.67 -5.66 46.63
C LEU A 13 -26.33 -6.45 45.36
N THR A 14 -27.23 -7.33 44.90
CA THR A 14 -27.04 -8.04 43.62
C THR A 14 -27.15 -7.12 42.42
N PHE A 15 -28.09 -6.17 42.41
CA PHE A 15 -28.18 -5.15 41.36
C PHE A 15 -26.93 -4.26 41.33
N LEU A 16 -26.42 -3.83 42.49
CA LEU A 16 -25.21 -3.02 42.56
C LEU A 16 -23.98 -3.79 42.04
N SER A 17 -23.87 -5.07 42.38
CA SER A 17 -22.80 -5.94 41.87
C SER A 17 -22.88 -6.12 40.35
N LEU A 18 -24.07 -6.27 39.79
CA LEU A 18 -24.26 -6.42 38.34
C LEU A 18 -23.93 -5.13 37.60
N LEU A 19 -24.31 -3.98 38.16
CA LEU A 19 -24.04 -2.66 37.59
C LEU A 19 -22.53 -2.37 37.57
N LEU A 20 -21.82 -2.70 38.66
CA LEU A 20 -20.36 -2.61 38.73
C LEU A 20 -19.68 -3.53 37.70
N ALA A 21 -20.16 -4.78 37.55
CA ALA A 21 -19.62 -5.70 36.55
C ALA A 21 -19.82 -5.19 35.11
N CYS A 22 -21.00 -4.62 34.80
CA CYS A 22 -21.26 -3.99 33.51
C CYS A 22 -20.35 -2.79 33.24
N VAL A 23 -20.11 -1.94 34.25
CA VAL A 23 -19.19 -0.80 34.13
C VAL A 23 -17.76 -1.29 33.88
N VAL A 24 -17.28 -2.30 34.62
CA VAL A 24 -15.95 -2.88 34.40
C VAL A 24 -15.82 -3.48 33.01
N TYR A 25 -16.84 -4.20 32.52
CA TYR A 25 -16.84 -4.76 31.17
C TYR A 25 -16.81 -3.67 30.09
N LEU A 26 -17.60 -2.61 30.25
CA LEU A 26 -17.57 -1.44 29.36
C LEU A 26 -16.23 -0.72 29.41
N CYS A 27 -15.61 -0.56 30.57
CA CYS A 27 -14.29 0.03 30.70
C CYS A 27 -13.20 -0.82 30.02
N ILE A 28 -13.27 -2.15 30.14
CA ILE A 28 -12.35 -3.06 29.44
C ILE A 28 -12.58 -2.99 27.93
N TRP A 29 -13.83 -2.98 27.46
CA TRP A 29 -14.14 -2.80 26.04
C TRP A 29 -13.65 -1.44 25.52
N LEU A 30 -13.91 -0.34 26.25
CA LEU A 30 -13.42 0.99 25.87
C LEU A 30 -11.89 1.03 25.81
N SER A 31 -11.23 0.43 26.80
CA SER A 31 -9.77 0.30 26.85
C SER A 31 -9.21 -0.56 25.70
N SER A 32 -10.01 -1.53 25.23
CA SER A 32 -9.69 -2.38 24.09
C SER A 32 -9.90 -1.64 22.76
N SER A 33 -10.86 -0.72 22.70
CA SER A 33 -11.09 0.18 21.56
C SER A 33 -10.13 1.39 21.51
N SER A 34 -9.36 1.66 22.57
CA SER A 34 -8.24 2.62 22.53
C SER A 34 -7.00 2.13 21.78
N LEU A 35 -7.07 0.98 21.08
CA LEU A 35 -6.18 0.67 19.95
C LEU A 35 -6.73 1.27 18.63
N ILE A 36 -7.19 2.52 18.66
CA ILE A 36 -7.04 3.40 17.50
C ILE A 36 -5.80 4.22 17.81
N ASN A 37 -4.63 3.68 17.44
CA ASN A 37 -3.41 4.47 17.36
C ASN A 37 -3.55 5.42 16.17
N PRO A 38 -3.57 6.76 16.35
CA PRO A 38 -3.11 7.66 15.32
C PRO A 38 -1.58 7.72 15.44
N LEU A 39 -0.89 6.62 15.12
CA LEU A 39 0.57 6.56 15.12
C LEU A 39 1.08 6.42 13.68
N PHE A 40 0.89 7.47 12.90
CA PHE A 40 2.05 8.06 12.25
C PHE A 40 2.27 9.41 12.91
N PRO A 41 3.39 9.65 13.61
CA PRO A 41 3.83 11.02 13.78
C PRO A 41 4.16 11.49 12.37
N PHE A 42 3.30 12.36 11.83
CA PHE A 42 3.69 13.24 10.75
C PHE A 42 4.91 13.98 11.29
N GLN A 43 6.10 13.54 10.91
CA GLN A 43 7.32 14.28 11.17
C GLN A 43 7.22 15.52 10.30
N LYS A 44 6.50 16.51 10.82
CA LYS A 44 6.60 17.88 10.39
C LYS A 44 8.04 18.25 10.71
N HIS A 45 8.90 18.18 9.71
CA HIS A 45 10.15 18.90 9.77
C HIS A 45 9.77 20.37 9.86
N ASP A 46 9.73 20.89 11.08
CA ASP A 46 9.75 22.32 11.32
C ASP A 46 11.07 22.81 10.74
N VAL A 47 10.99 23.39 9.55
CA VAL A 47 12.06 24.21 8.99
C VAL A 47 12.10 25.46 9.86
N ASP A 48 13.04 25.48 10.78
CA ASP A 48 13.41 26.67 11.52
C ASP A 48 13.98 27.69 10.53
N CYS A 49 13.14 28.61 10.06
CA CYS A 49 13.59 29.76 9.29
C CYS A 49 14.23 30.76 10.25
N THR A 50 15.47 30.51 10.66
CA THR A 50 16.31 31.54 11.26
C THR A 50 16.77 32.49 10.16
N ALA A 51 16.18 33.68 10.15
CA ALA A 51 16.62 34.79 9.33
C ALA A 51 18.02 35.22 9.76
N GLN A 52 19.04 34.98 8.92
CA GLN A 52 20.33 35.65 9.00
C GLN A 52 20.79 36.14 7.63
N THR A 53 21.32 37.35 7.67
CA THR A 53 21.69 38.33 6.64
C THR A 53 22.75 37.89 5.61
N PRO A 54 22.90 38.59 4.48
CA PRO A 54 23.62 38.10 3.30
C PRO A 54 25.11 38.41 3.37
N ILE A 55 25.98 37.39 3.23
CA ILE A 55 27.40 37.59 2.90
C ILE A 55 27.88 36.51 1.92
N ALA A 56 28.16 36.98 0.70
CA ALA A 56 29.13 36.55 -0.31
C ALA A 56 29.40 35.04 -0.57
N ALA A 57 28.92 34.61 -1.75
CA ALA A 57 29.48 33.64 -2.70
C ALA A 57 30.66 32.75 -2.27
N VAL A 58 30.39 31.45 -2.10
CA VAL A 58 31.30 30.36 -2.46
C VAL A 58 30.47 29.26 -3.12
N THR A 59 30.71 29.06 -4.42
CA THR A 59 30.12 27.97 -5.21
C THR A 59 30.81 26.66 -4.82
N THR A 60 30.27 25.95 -3.84
CA THR A 60 30.49 24.51 -3.70
C THR A 60 29.25 23.81 -4.24
N THR A 61 29.36 23.32 -5.48
CA THR A 61 28.43 22.36 -6.07
C THR A 61 28.53 21.07 -5.27
N THR A 62 27.79 21.01 -4.16
CA THR A 62 27.44 19.76 -3.51
C THR A 62 26.51 19.04 -4.48
N GLU A 63 26.98 17.99 -5.13
CA GLU A 63 26.13 17.01 -5.78
C GLU A 63 25.20 16.42 -4.70
N PHE A 64 24.05 17.05 -4.51
CA PHE A 64 22.91 16.36 -3.94
C PHE A 64 22.55 15.28 -4.95
N ASN A 65 22.98 14.05 -4.70
CA ASN A 65 22.38 12.87 -5.29
C ASN A 65 20.91 12.87 -4.84
N VAL A 66 20.07 13.58 -5.59
CA VAL A 66 18.62 13.45 -5.49
C VAL A 66 18.37 12.00 -5.86
N VAL A 67 18.02 11.18 -4.86
CA VAL A 67 17.50 9.84 -5.10
C VAL A 67 16.28 10.06 -5.99
N GLU A 68 16.43 9.77 -7.28
CA GLU A 68 15.37 9.94 -8.25
C GLU A 68 14.21 9.05 -7.82
N ASP A 69 13.03 9.65 -7.65
CA ASP A 69 11.81 8.90 -7.35
C ASP A 69 11.45 8.11 -8.61
N GLU A 70 11.95 6.88 -8.68
CA GLU A 70 11.77 5.97 -9.81
C GLU A 70 10.28 5.80 -10.17
N LEU A 71 9.41 5.74 -9.14
CA LEU A 71 7.97 5.61 -9.34
C LEU A 71 7.42 6.85 -10.03
N GLU A 72 7.81 8.06 -9.61
CA GLU A 72 7.40 9.30 -10.26
C GLU A 72 7.88 9.35 -11.72
N THR A 73 9.13 8.98 -12.00
CA THR A 73 9.67 8.96 -13.37
C THR A 73 8.87 8.01 -14.27
N ILE A 74 8.52 6.82 -13.78
CA ILE A 74 7.71 5.84 -14.51
C ILE A 74 6.27 6.35 -14.73
N LEU A 75 5.66 6.91 -13.69
CA LEU A 75 4.30 7.45 -13.76
C LEU A 75 4.22 8.63 -14.73
N ALA A 76 5.16 9.55 -14.69
CA ALA A 76 5.25 10.67 -15.61
C ALA A 76 5.38 10.18 -17.06
N LYS A 77 6.24 9.20 -17.30
CA LYS A 77 6.45 8.60 -18.63
C LYS A 77 5.19 7.89 -19.16
N ALA A 78 4.46 7.18 -18.31
CA ALA A 78 3.26 6.43 -18.70
C ALA A 78 1.98 7.29 -18.70
N SER A 79 2.00 8.50 -18.15
CA SER A 79 0.77 9.26 -17.95
C SER A 79 0.13 9.75 -19.25
N MET A 80 -1.20 9.68 -19.29
CA MET A 80 -2.03 10.36 -20.28
C MET A 80 -2.11 11.87 -19.97
N ASP A 81 -2.65 12.66 -20.89
CA ASP A 81 -2.79 14.13 -20.74
C ASP A 81 -3.50 14.58 -19.45
N ASN A 82 -4.36 13.74 -18.89
CA ASN A 82 -5.11 14.00 -17.65
C ASN A 82 -4.45 13.38 -16.40
N LYS A 83 -3.16 13.03 -16.45
CA LYS A 83 -2.43 12.31 -15.40
C LYS A 83 -3.05 10.97 -15.01
N SER A 84 -3.68 10.27 -15.95
CA SER A 84 -4.16 8.90 -15.74
C SER A 84 -3.14 7.87 -16.22
N VAL A 85 -2.99 6.79 -15.47
CA VAL A 85 -2.17 5.61 -15.85
C VAL A 85 -2.99 4.32 -15.74
N ILE A 86 -2.61 3.28 -16.48
CA ILE A 86 -3.16 1.95 -16.32
C ILE A 86 -2.16 1.13 -15.51
N ILE A 87 -2.59 0.53 -14.41
CA ILE A 87 -1.72 -0.24 -13.52
C ILE A 87 -2.14 -1.71 -13.55
N ALA A 88 -1.15 -2.58 -13.77
CA ALA A 88 -1.31 -4.03 -13.69
C ALA A 88 -0.19 -4.63 -12.84
N VAL A 89 -0.53 -5.54 -11.93
CA VAL A 89 0.44 -6.18 -11.03
C VAL A 89 0.74 -7.59 -11.51
N ILE A 90 2.02 -7.89 -11.72
CA ILE A 90 2.49 -9.18 -12.23
C ILE A 90 3.49 -9.83 -11.28
N ASN A 91 3.51 -11.16 -11.34
CA ASN A 91 4.49 -11.99 -10.65
C ASN A 91 5.08 -13.03 -11.63
N LYS A 92 6.00 -13.87 -11.14
CA LYS A 92 6.68 -14.92 -11.90
C LYS A 92 5.74 -15.81 -12.70
N ALA A 93 4.58 -16.15 -12.14
CA ALA A 93 3.61 -17.03 -12.80
C ALA A 93 3.02 -16.40 -14.07
N TYR A 94 2.98 -15.07 -14.15
CA TYR A 94 2.54 -14.36 -15.36
C TYR A 94 3.66 -14.19 -16.39
N ALA A 95 4.92 -14.20 -15.95
CA ALA A 95 6.09 -13.85 -16.74
C ALA A 95 6.89 -15.07 -17.24
N VAL A 96 6.61 -16.26 -16.72
CA VAL A 96 7.26 -17.52 -17.11
C VAL A 96 6.29 -18.38 -17.90
N GLN A 97 6.82 -19.05 -18.92
CA GLN A 97 6.03 -19.97 -19.75
C GLN A 97 5.72 -21.25 -18.98
N ASP A 98 4.50 -21.73 -19.14
CA ASP A 98 4.17 -23.10 -18.73
C ASP A 98 4.79 -24.09 -19.72
N VAL A 99 5.12 -25.29 -19.26
CA VAL A 99 5.81 -26.34 -20.06
C VAL A 99 5.06 -26.70 -21.36
N LYS A 100 3.78 -26.33 -21.47
CA LYS A 100 2.90 -26.63 -22.60
C LYS A 100 2.50 -25.40 -23.44
N ALA A 101 2.97 -24.20 -23.10
CA ALA A 101 2.53 -22.96 -23.74
C ALA A 101 3.70 -22.26 -24.45
N ASP A 102 3.45 -21.79 -25.68
CA ASP A 102 4.44 -21.06 -26.48
C ASP A 102 4.58 -19.58 -26.06
N THR A 103 3.67 -19.09 -25.20
CA THR A 103 3.60 -17.69 -24.74
C THR A 103 3.26 -17.64 -23.24
N THR A 104 3.63 -16.54 -22.59
CA THR A 104 3.29 -16.29 -21.18
C THR A 104 1.92 -15.59 -21.07
N MET A 105 1.31 -15.63 -19.88
CA MET A 105 0.08 -14.86 -19.63
C MET A 105 0.29 -13.36 -19.85
N LEU A 106 1.46 -12.83 -19.47
CA LEU A 106 1.83 -11.45 -19.75
C LEU A 106 1.88 -11.17 -21.26
N ASP A 107 2.44 -12.08 -22.06
CA ASP A 107 2.50 -11.89 -23.52
C ASP A 107 1.08 -11.82 -24.12
N LEU A 108 0.18 -12.70 -23.68
CA LEU A 108 -1.23 -12.69 -24.10
C LEU A 108 -1.95 -11.42 -23.66
N PHE A 109 -1.69 -10.94 -22.45
CA PHE A 109 -2.24 -9.68 -21.94
C PHE A 109 -1.80 -8.50 -22.80
N ILE A 110 -0.51 -8.40 -23.13
CA ILE A 110 -0.01 -7.33 -24.00
C ILE A 110 -0.59 -7.46 -25.40
N GLU A 111 -0.57 -8.66 -26.00
CA GLU A 111 -1.13 -8.95 -27.33
C GLU A 111 -2.60 -8.53 -27.43
N SER A 112 -3.38 -8.66 -26.35
CA SER A 112 -4.79 -8.23 -26.33
C SER A 112 -4.97 -6.74 -26.63
N PHE A 113 -4.03 -5.87 -26.22
CA PHE A 113 -4.07 -4.45 -26.58
C PHE A 113 -3.77 -4.21 -28.05
N TRP A 114 -2.90 -5.02 -28.65
CA TRP A 114 -2.53 -4.93 -30.07
C TRP A 114 -3.66 -5.38 -30.99
N GLN A 115 -4.40 -6.42 -30.57
CA GLN A 115 -5.54 -6.95 -31.33
C GLN A 115 -6.84 -6.19 -31.06
N GLY A 116 -6.97 -5.51 -29.92
CA GLY A 116 -8.16 -4.73 -29.59
C GLY A 116 -8.36 -3.49 -30.46
N GLU A 117 -9.62 -3.15 -30.71
CA GLU A 117 -9.99 -1.98 -31.50
C GLU A 117 -9.71 -0.69 -30.71
N GLY A 118 -8.76 0.11 -31.20
CA GLY A 118 -8.41 1.40 -30.59
C GLY A 118 -7.62 1.31 -29.27
N THR A 119 -7.14 0.12 -28.88
CA THR A 119 -6.46 -0.10 -27.59
C THR A 119 -4.95 -0.09 -27.67
N ARG A 120 -4.37 -0.14 -28.87
CA ARG A 120 -2.92 -0.31 -29.07
C ARG A 120 -2.08 0.76 -28.37
N THR A 121 -2.54 2.01 -28.36
CA THR A 121 -1.83 3.12 -27.71
C THR A 121 -1.89 3.07 -26.18
N LEU A 122 -2.82 2.28 -25.60
CA LEU A 122 -2.92 2.13 -24.15
C LEU A 122 -1.75 1.36 -23.55
N VAL A 123 -1.01 0.60 -24.36
CA VAL A 123 0.22 -0.09 -23.92
C VAL A 123 1.27 0.93 -23.46
N ASP A 124 1.35 2.09 -24.09
CA ASP A 124 2.29 3.15 -23.70
C ASP A 124 1.93 3.76 -22.34
N HIS A 125 0.67 3.64 -21.93
CA HIS A 125 0.13 4.12 -20.66
C HIS A 125 0.03 3.04 -19.57
N LEU A 126 0.49 1.83 -19.87
CA LEU A 126 0.50 0.71 -18.95
C LEU A 126 1.77 0.75 -18.09
N VAL A 127 1.57 0.72 -16.77
CA VAL A 127 2.60 0.52 -15.74
C VAL A 127 2.45 -0.89 -15.19
N LEU A 128 3.43 -1.73 -15.47
CA LEU A 128 3.54 -3.08 -14.95
C LEU A 128 4.31 -3.08 -13.63
N VAL A 129 3.61 -3.41 -12.56
CA VAL A 129 4.15 -3.50 -11.21
C VAL A 129 4.58 -4.94 -10.97
N ALA A 130 5.88 -5.19 -10.96
CA ALA A 130 6.44 -6.51 -10.72
C ALA A 130 6.71 -6.73 -9.22
N VAL A 131 6.19 -7.83 -8.66
CA VAL A 131 6.41 -8.17 -7.24
C VAL A 131 7.59 -9.11 -7.01
N ASP A 132 8.26 -9.54 -8.07
CA ASP A 132 9.47 -10.37 -8.02
C ASP A 132 10.42 -10.04 -9.17
N GLN A 133 11.67 -10.51 -9.04
CA GLN A 133 12.73 -10.21 -10.00
C GLN A 133 12.46 -10.78 -11.39
N ILE A 134 11.89 -11.99 -11.48
CA ILE A 134 11.68 -12.66 -12.76
C ILE A 134 10.62 -11.92 -13.58
N ALA A 135 9.54 -11.50 -12.93
CA ALA A 135 8.52 -10.66 -13.56
C ALA A 135 9.07 -9.30 -13.98
N TYR A 136 9.92 -8.69 -13.14
CA TYR A 136 10.54 -7.42 -13.45
C TYR A 136 11.48 -7.52 -14.67
N ASP A 137 12.35 -8.52 -14.69
CA ASP A 137 13.28 -8.77 -15.80
C ASP A 137 12.53 -9.04 -17.10
N ARG A 138 11.43 -9.82 -17.05
CA ARG A 138 10.58 -10.05 -18.22
C ARG A 138 9.93 -8.76 -18.72
N CYS A 139 9.40 -7.95 -17.81
CA CYS A 139 8.80 -6.67 -18.15
C CYS A 139 9.82 -5.74 -18.84
N MET A 140 11.03 -5.66 -18.27
CA MET A 140 12.12 -4.84 -18.81
C MET A 140 12.60 -5.37 -20.16
N PHE A 141 12.67 -6.69 -20.35
CA PHE A 141 12.97 -7.33 -21.63
C PHE A 141 11.97 -6.93 -22.72
N LEU A 142 10.68 -6.82 -22.37
CA LEU A 142 9.62 -6.34 -23.27
C LEU A 142 9.63 -4.81 -23.46
N ARG A 143 10.52 -4.07 -22.78
CA ARG A 143 10.70 -2.61 -22.85
C ARG A 143 9.44 -1.82 -22.47
N LEU A 144 8.66 -2.36 -21.54
CA LEU A 144 7.44 -1.72 -21.02
C LEU A 144 7.77 -0.74 -19.89
N ASN A 145 6.77 -0.03 -19.35
CA ASN A 145 6.95 0.78 -18.14
C ASN A 145 6.85 -0.13 -16.92
N CYS A 146 8.00 -0.47 -16.33
CA CYS A 146 8.10 -1.48 -15.29
C CYS A 146 8.48 -0.83 -13.97
N TYR A 147 7.74 -1.12 -12.90
CA TYR A 147 8.09 -0.73 -11.54
C TYR A 147 8.28 -1.97 -10.68
N ARG A 148 9.43 -2.09 -10.02
CA ARG A 148 9.68 -3.17 -9.07
C ARG A 148 9.12 -2.80 -7.72
N LEU A 149 8.08 -3.52 -7.28
CA LEU A 149 7.50 -3.31 -5.97
C LEU A 149 8.39 -3.96 -4.91
N GLU A 150 9.35 -3.19 -4.40
CA GLU A 150 10.25 -3.64 -3.35
C GLU A 150 9.51 -3.79 -2.02
N THR A 151 9.88 -4.84 -1.29
CA THR A 151 9.49 -5.01 0.11
C THR A 151 10.66 -5.34 0.97
N ASP A 152 10.80 -4.51 2.01
CA ASP A 152 11.86 -4.59 3.00
C ASP A 152 11.94 -6.02 3.56
N GLY A 153 12.92 -6.79 3.07
CA GLY A 153 13.29 -8.10 3.59
C GLY A 153 12.37 -9.28 3.26
N VAL A 154 11.35 -9.13 2.39
CA VAL A 154 10.41 -10.22 2.09
C VAL A 154 10.41 -10.55 0.60
N ASP A 155 10.91 -11.73 0.24
CA ASP A 155 10.68 -12.35 -1.07
C ASP A 155 9.24 -12.85 -1.16
N PHE A 156 8.47 -12.36 -2.14
CA PHE A 156 7.08 -12.71 -2.40
C PHE A 156 6.89 -13.96 -3.26
N GLY A 157 7.98 -14.64 -3.63
CA GLY A 157 7.92 -15.89 -4.38
C GLY A 157 7.37 -17.10 -3.61
N GLY A 158 7.19 -17.00 -2.27
CA GLY A 158 6.80 -18.13 -1.41
C GLY A 158 5.57 -17.88 -0.52
N GLU A 159 4.92 -18.98 -0.11
CA GLU A 159 3.81 -18.98 0.86
C GLU A 159 4.24 -18.34 2.18
N LYS A 160 3.41 -17.44 2.74
CA LYS A 160 3.63 -16.85 4.07
C LYS A 160 2.57 -17.35 5.05
N ILE A 161 2.97 -17.46 6.30
CA ILE A 161 2.08 -17.84 7.41
C ILE A 161 0.97 -16.79 7.52
N TYR A 162 -0.28 -17.26 7.46
CA TYR A 162 -1.46 -16.43 7.59
C TYR A 162 -1.38 -15.53 8.85
N MET A 163 -1.65 -14.23 8.69
CA MET A 163 -1.61 -13.18 9.74
C MET A 163 -0.22 -12.84 10.32
N SER A 164 0.88 -13.33 9.76
CA SER A 164 2.20 -12.83 10.14
C SER A 164 2.39 -11.36 9.74
N GLU A 165 3.36 -10.68 10.36
CA GLU A 165 3.71 -9.31 9.97
C GLU A 165 4.10 -9.22 8.48
N ASP A 166 4.83 -10.22 7.97
CA ASP A 166 5.19 -10.32 6.57
C ASP A 166 3.97 -10.57 5.67
N PHE A 167 2.99 -11.35 6.12
CA PHE A 167 1.73 -11.55 5.41
C PHE A 167 0.94 -10.24 5.33
N ILE A 168 0.84 -9.50 6.44
CA ILE A 168 0.17 -8.20 6.48
C ILE A 168 0.90 -7.19 5.59
N LYS A 169 2.22 -7.05 5.71
CA LYS A 169 3.04 -6.20 4.84
C LYS A 169 2.88 -6.58 3.36
N MET A 170 2.83 -7.88 3.04
CA MET A 170 2.52 -8.37 1.70
C MET A 170 1.15 -7.89 1.21
N MET A 171 0.11 -8.08 2.03
CA MET A 171 -1.26 -7.75 1.65
C MET A 171 -1.43 -6.26 1.36
N TRP A 172 -0.84 -5.39 2.20
CA TRP A 172 -1.02 -3.95 2.10
C TRP A 172 -0.12 -3.28 1.08
N ARG A 173 0.93 -3.93 0.58
CA ARG A 173 1.90 -3.27 -0.30
C ARG A 173 1.29 -2.77 -1.61
N ARG A 174 0.40 -3.57 -2.20
CA ARG A 174 -0.34 -3.17 -3.42
C ARG A 174 -1.21 -1.95 -3.14
N THR A 175 -1.96 -1.96 -2.04
CA THR A 175 -2.80 -0.82 -1.64
C THR A 175 -1.98 0.42 -1.33
N TRP A 176 -0.81 0.26 -0.70
CA TRP A 176 0.11 1.35 -0.42
C TRP A 176 0.64 1.98 -1.71
N LEU A 177 1.05 1.16 -2.69
CA LEU A 177 1.46 1.67 -4.01
C LEU A 177 0.35 2.52 -4.65
N LEU A 178 -0.88 2.03 -4.65
CA LEU A 178 -2.01 2.77 -5.23
C LEU A 178 -2.27 4.09 -4.48
N LEU A 179 -2.12 4.11 -3.16
CA LEU A 179 -2.21 5.34 -2.37
C LEU A 179 -1.07 6.32 -2.72
N GLU A 180 0.15 5.82 -2.91
CA GLU A 180 1.31 6.62 -3.30
C GLU A 180 1.15 7.24 -4.71
N VAL A 181 0.53 6.51 -5.64
CA VAL A 181 0.14 7.04 -6.97
C VAL A 181 -0.86 8.20 -6.81
N LEU A 182 -1.88 8.05 -5.96
CA LEU A 182 -2.87 9.11 -5.71
C LEU A 182 -2.26 10.34 -5.04
N LYS A 183 -1.37 10.14 -4.06
CA LYS A 183 -0.69 11.25 -3.37
C LYS A 183 0.15 12.11 -4.32
N ARG A 184 0.72 11.50 -5.36
CA ARG A 184 1.45 12.19 -6.45
C ARG A 184 0.52 12.92 -7.43
N GLY A 185 -0.79 12.79 -7.28
CA GLY A 185 -1.79 13.48 -8.10
C GLY A 185 -2.10 12.77 -9.41
N TYR A 186 -1.78 11.49 -9.54
CA TYR A 186 -2.20 10.65 -10.65
C TYR A 186 -3.55 10.00 -10.37
N SER A 187 -4.34 9.82 -11.41
CA SER A 187 -5.48 8.90 -11.42
C SER A 187 -5.04 7.55 -12.01
N PHE A 188 -5.74 6.47 -11.67
CA PHE A 188 -5.38 5.16 -12.24
C PHE A 188 -6.58 4.28 -12.57
N VAL A 189 -6.42 3.45 -13.59
CA VAL A 189 -7.25 2.27 -13.85
C VAL A 189 -6.45 1.05 -13.41
N PHE A 190 -7.04 0.20 -12.58
CA PHE A 190 -6.36 -0.99 -12.06
C PHE A 190 -6.92 -2.26 -12.70
N THR A 191 -6.05 -3.10 -13.27
CA THR A 191 -6.47 -4.40 -13.81
C THR A 191 -6.55 -5.44 -12.70
N VAL A 192 -7.73 -6.02 -12.54
CA VAL A 192 -8.00 -7.03 -11.49
C VAL A 192 -7.51 -8.41 -11.90
N ARG A 193 -7.32 -8.62 -13.22
CA ARG A 193 -6.78 -9.83 -13.83
C ARG A 193 -5.80 -9.42 -14.91
N VAL A 194 -4.63 -10.05 -14.87
CA VAL A 194 -3.66 -10.10 -15.96
C VAL A 194 -3.73 -11.49 -16.55
#